data_AF-A0A6L9ENW1-F1
#
_entry.id   AF-A0A6L9ENW1-F1
#
_cell.length_a   1.000
_cell.length_b   1.000
_cell.length_c   1.000
_cell.angle_alpha   90.00
_cell.angle_beta   90.00
_cell.angle_gamma   90.00
#
_symmetry.space_group_name_H-M   'P 1'
#
loop_
_entity.id
_entity.type
_entity.pdbx_description
1 polymer ?
#
loop_
_entity_poly.entity_id
_entity_poly.type
_entity_poly.pdbx_seq_one_letter_code
_entity_poly.pdbx_strand_id
1 'polypeptide(L)'
;MIKVKLEINKNRKIIFKVKVDEKDRNNVFFKRAIIEGKPLKKGARYNYEIPLRFFIPICSNVGENQLIIDKNSILSYLEFSDYYDDNYYTEVTADAKYMKKWREEGCPDIYKITIDPETLKIKKEIAFKKPRMSLNTIDI
;
A
#
# COMPACT_ATOMS: atom_id res chain seq x y z
N MET A 1 19.59 -7.83 6.95
CA MET A 1 18.17 -8.12 7.23
C MET A 1 17.35 -6.97 6.69
N ILE A 2 16.37 -7.28 5.85
CA ILE A 2 15.59 -6.27 5.16
C ILE A 2 14.67 -5.61 6.18
N LYS A 3 14.60 -4.29 6.13
CA LYS A 3 13.68 -3.53 6.99
C LYS A 3 12.76 -2.69 6.14
N VAL A 4 11.48 -2.73 6.45
CA VAL A 4 10.48 -1.95 5.74
C VAL A 4 9.69 -1.04 6.67
N LYS A 5 9.16 0.05 6.14
CA LYS A 5 8.30 0.97 6.89
C LYS A 5 7.24 1.59 5.98
N LEU A 6 6.00 1.59 6.45
CA LEU A 6 4.93 2.45 5.94
C LEU A 6 4.75 3.64 6.87
N GLU A 7 4.83 4.86 6.36
CA GLU A 7 4.60 6.07 7.18
C GLU A 7 3.81 7.12 6.42
N ILE A 8 3.17 8.02 7.15
CA ILE A 8 2.44 9.14 6.58
C ILE A 8 3.38 10.35 6.49
N ASN A 9 3.45 11.00 5.34
CA ASN A 9 4.23 12.23 5.19
C ASN A 9 3.42 13.48 5.56
N LYS A 10 4.06 14.65 5.49
CA LYS A 10 3.42 15.95 5.79
C LYS A 10 2.19 16.25 4.91
N ASN A 11 2.11 15.64 3.72
CA ASN A 11 1.02 15.80 2.77
C ASN A 11 -0.02 14.67 2.88
N ARG A 12 -0.01 13.93 4.00
CA ARG A 12 -0.87 12.76 4.27
C ARG A 12 -0.73 11.58 3.32
N LYS A 13 0.28 11.58 2.45
CA LYS A 13 0.54 10.43 1.57
C LYS A 13 1.28 9.34 2.32
N ILE A 14 0.89 8.10 2.06
CA ILE A 14 1.60 6.91 2.53
C ILE A 14 2.91 6.80 1.75
N ILE A 15 4.02 6.72 2.48
CA ILE A 15 5.36 6.48 1.95
C ILE A 15 5.80 5.09 2.36
N PHE A 16 6.31 4.33 1.40
CA PHE A 16 6.91 3.03 1.61
C PHE A 16 8.44 3.12 1.53
N LYS A 17 9.11 2.88 2.66
CA LYS A 17 10.57 2.93 2.79
C LYS A 17 11.15 1.56 3.01
N VAL A 18 12.29 1.29 2.38
CA VAL A 18 13.01 0.03 2.53
C VAL A 18 14.49 0.25 2.82
N LYS A 19 15.03 -0.57 3.72
CA LYS A 19 16.45 -0.75 3.96
C LYS A 19 16.82 -2.12 3.43
N VAL A 20 17.69 -2.15 2.43
CA VAL A 20 18.10 -3.37 1.74
C VAL A 20 19.63 -3.39 1.73
N ASP A 21 20.21 -4.44 2.31
CA ASP A 21 21.65 -4.64 2.33
C ASP A 21 22.15 -4.98 0.91
N GLU A 22 23.43 -4.73 0.61
CA GLU A 22 23.96 -4.87 -0.76
C GLU A 22 23.75 -6.28 -1.35
N LYS A 23 23.89 -7.31 -0.51
CA LYS A 23 23.67 -8.71 -0.90
C LYS A 23 22.24 -8.99 -1.40
N ASP A 24 21.25 -8.23 -0.91
CA ASP A 24 19.83 -8.44 -1.19
C ASP A 24 19.31 -7.53 -2.32
N ARG A 25 20.12 -6.58 -2.80
CA ARG A 25 19.70 -5.62 -3.86
C ARG A 25 19.37 -6.30 -5.19
N ASN A 26 20.04 -7.39 -5.51
CA ASN A 26 19.81 -8.15 -6.73
C ASN A 26 18.67 -9.16 -6.62
N ASN A 27 18.03 -9.27 -5.45
CA ASN A 27 16.83 -10.10 -5.29
C ASN A 27 15.73 -9.58 -6.22
N VAL A 28 15.04 -10.51 -6.90
CA VAL A 28 13.99 -10.23 -7.89
C VAL A 28 12.89 -9.31 -7.34
N PHE A 29 12.57 -9.41 -6.05
CA PHE A 29 11.53 -8.60 -5.40
C PHE A 29 11.95 -7.15 -5.15
N PHE A 30 13.25 -6.88 -5.04
CA PHE A 30 13.77 -5.53 -4.75
C PHE A 30 14.39 -4.86 -5.95
N LYS A 31 14.95 -5.60 -6.92
CA LYS A 31 15.64 -5.02 -8.07
C LYS A 31 14.77 -4.00 -8.82
N ARG A 32 13.55 -4.40 -9.20
CA ARG A 32 12.60 -3.51 -9.88
C ARG A 32 12.11 -2.39 -8.95
N ALA A 33 11.78 -2.72 -7.70
CA ALA A 33 11.30 -1.75 -6.74
C ALA A 33 12.31 -0.63 -6.45
N ILE A 34 13.60 -0.96 -6.42
CA ILE A 34 14.71 -0.02 -6.23
C ILE A 34 14.91 0.85 -7.48
N ILE A 35 14.86 0.27 -8.69
CA ILE A 35 14.99 1.02 -9.95
C ILE A 35 13.89 2.07 -10.10
N GLU A 36 12.65 1.70 -9.78
CA GLU A 36 11.49 2.60 -9.83
C GLU A 36 11.38 3.49 -8.58
N GLY A 37 12.20 3.23 -7.57
CA GLY A 37 12.24 3.96 -6.33
C GLY A 37 13.15 5.18 -6.37
N LYS A 38 13.10 5.93 -5.29
CA LYS A 38 13.96 7.09 -5.03
C LYS A 38 14.98 6.74 -3.95
N PRO A 39 16.29 6.91 -4.20
CA PRO A 39 17.30 6.76 -3.16
C PRO A 39 17.14 7.86 -2.09
N LEU A 40 17.31 7.47 -0.83
CA LEU A 40 17.29 8.37 0.32
C LEU A 40 18.72 8.83 0.66
N LYS A 41 18.82 9.87 1.50
CA LYS A 41 20.12 10.45 1.91
C LYS A 41 21.06 9.39 2.50
N LYS A 42 22.35 9.49 2.18
CA LYS A 42 23.38 8.62 2.76
C LYS A 42 23.38 8.76 4.29
N GLY A 43 23.41 7.63 5.00
CA GLY A 43 23.31 7.58 6.46
C GLY A 43 21.88 7.62 7.02
N ALA A 44 20.85 7.74 6.17
CA ALA A 44 19.47 7.59 6.62
C ALA A 44 19.19 6.16 7.11
N ARG A 45 18.18 6.03 7.98
CA ARG A 45 17.74 4.73 8.52
C ARG A 45 17.25 3.75 7.44
N TYR A 46 16.80 4.27 6.30
CA TYR A 46 16.30 3.54 5.14
C TYR A 46 17.07 3.97 3.89
N ASN A 47 17.23 3.07 2.93
CA ASN A 47 18.00 3.32 1.72
C ASN A 47 17.13 3.89 0.59
N TYR A 48 15.88 3.46 0.48
CA TYR A 48 15.01 3.81 -0.63
C TYR A 48 13.59 4.14 -0.15
N GLU A 49 12.94 5.03 -0.87
CA GLU A 49 11.50 5.19 -0.92
C GLU A 49 11.02 4.55 -2.23
N ILE A 50 10.19 3.51 -2.16
CA ILE A 50 9.79 2.71 -3.33
C ILE A 50 8.27 2.77 -3.53
N PRO A 51 7.74 2.50 -4.73
CA PRO A 51 6.29 2.54 -4.98
C PRO A 51 5.51 1.58 -4.08
N LEU A 52 4.41 2.05 -3.49
CA LEU A 52 3.60 1.30 -2.52
C LEU A 52 3.06 -0.03 -3.06
N ARG A 53 2.81 -0.13 -4.37
CA ARG A 53 2.37 -1.39 -5.02
C ARG A 53 3.33 -2.57 -4.82
N PHE A 54 4.60 -2.32 -4.49
CA PHE A 54 5.56 -3.37 -4.16
C PHE A 54 5.44 -3.88 -2.71
N PHE A 55 4.69 -3.21 -1.84
CA PHE A 55 4.56 -3.57 -0.44
C PHE A 55 4.03 -4.99 -0.23
N ILE A 56 2.86 -5.29 -0.83
CA ILE A 56 2.23 -6.61 -0.70
C ILE A 56 3.13 -7.71 -1.29
N PRO A 57 3.67 -7.59 -2.53
CA PRO A 57 4.60 -8.56 -3.08
C PRO A 57 5.83 -8.80 -2.21
N ILE A 58 6.44 -7.73 -1.66
CA ILE A 58 7.63 -7.85 -0.82
C ILE A 58 7.31 -8.60 0.48
N CYS A 59 6.27 -8.18 1.21
CA CYS A 59 5.90 -8.83 2.47
C CYS A 59 5.48 -10.29 2.28
N SER A 60 4.78 -10.61 1.18
CA SER A 60 4.27 -11.97 0.95
C SER A 60 5.34 -12.97 0.49
N ASN A 61 6.45 -12.51 -0.11
CA ASN A 61 7.42 -13.42 -0.76
C ASN A 61 8.81 -13.45 -0.12
N VAL A 62 9.23 -12.41 0.60
CA VAL A 62 10.57 -12.37 1.23
C VAL A 62 10.62 -13.22 2.50
N GLY A 63 9.47 -13.38 3.18
CA GLY A 63 9.35 -14.19 4.38
C GLY A 63 9.79 -13.47 5.66
N GLU A 64 9.18 -13.87 6.77
CA GLU A 64 9.34 -13.26 8.11
C GLU A 64 10.77 -13.36 8.67
N ASN A 65 11.53 -14.39 8.26
CA ASN A 65 12.92 -14.57 8.69
C ASN A 65 13.91 -13.56 8.08
N GLN A 66 13.52 -12.90 6.98
CA GLN A 66 14.41 -12.02 6.23
C GLN A 66 13.96 -10.56 6.24
N LEU A 67 12.69 -10.31 6.56
CA LEU A 67 12.05 -9.00 6.53
C LEU A 67 11.43 -8.65 7.88
N ILE A 68 11.70 -7.43 8.35
CA ILE A 68 11.06 -6.87 9.54
C ILE A 68 10.32 -5.59 9.19
N ILE A 69 9.10 -5.45 9.70
CA ILE A 69 8.33 -4.21 9.66
C ILE A 69 8.73 -3.32 10.83
N ASP A 70 9.04 -2.04 10.57
CA ASP A 70 9.34 -1.09 11.64
C ASP A 70 8.14 -0.90 12.56
N LYS A 71 8.37 -0.97 13.88
CA LYS A 71 7.33 -0.78 14.91
C LYS A 71 6.53 0.52 14.81
N ASN A 72 7.10 1.56 14.19
CA ASN A 72 6.42 2.83 13.96
C ASN A 72 5.72 2.89 12.60
N SER A 73 5.48 1.74 11.96
CA SER A 73 4.74 1.68 10.70
C SER A 73 3.25 1.81 10.95
N ILE A 74 2.55 2.40 9.98
CA ILE A 74 1.10 2.18 9.91
C ILE A 74 0.85 0.71 9.56
N LEU A 75 -0.13 0.10 10.22
CA LEU A 75 -0.46 -1.32 10.05
C LEU A 75 -1.73 -1.55 9.24
N SER A 76 -2.42 -0.48 8.85
CA SER A 76 -3.53 -0.57 7.93
C SER A 76 -3.70 0.68 7.10
N TYR A 77 -4.22 0.51 5.88
CA TYR A 77 -4.62 1.60 5.00
C TYR A 77 -5.79 1.18 4.12
N LEU A 78 -6.48 2.16 3.56
CA LEU A 78 -7.53 2.00 2.57
C LEU A 78 -6.95 2.12 1.16
N GLU A 79 -7.46 1.32 0.24
CA GLU A 79 -7.10 1.32 -1.18
C GLU A 79 -8.33 1.12 -2.06
N PHE A 80 -8.41 1.88 -3.14
CA PHE A 80 -9.24 1.54 -4.30
C PHE A 80 -8.46 1.90 -5.57
N SER A 81 -8.85 1.29 -6.68
CA SER A 81 -8.31 1.57 -8.02
C SER A 81 -9.36 2.22 -8.90
N ASP A 82 -8.90 2.90 -9.95
CA ASP A 82 -9.75 3.26 -11.08
C ASP A 82 -10.21 2.01 -11.86
N TYR A 83 -11.04 2.21 -12.88
CA TYR A 83 -11.64 1.10 -13.63
C TYR A 83 -10.62 0.20 -14.33
N TYR A 84 -9.48 0.75 -14.74
CA TYR A 84 -8.44 0.02 -15.48
C TYR A 84 -7.33 -0.54 -14.59
N ASP A 85 -7.41 -0.33 -13.27
CA ASP A 85 -6.34 -0.65 -12.31
C ASP A 85 -5.00 0.05 -12.65
N ASP A 86 -5.06 1.19 -13.33
CA ASP A 86 -3.89 2.00 -13.68
C ASP A 86 -3.50 2.92 -12.52
N ASN A 87 -4.51 3.49 -11.84
CA ASN A 87 -4.31 4.42 -10.72
C ASN A 87 -4.84 3.83 -9.41
N TYR A 88 -3.94 3.75 -8.42
CA TYR A 88 -4.28 3.33 -7.07
C TYR A 88 -4.34 4.52 -6.12
N TYR A 89 -5.45 4.63 -5.40
CA TYR A 89 -5.70 5.69 -4.42
C TYR A 89 -5.65 5.11 -3.02
N THR A 90 -4.73 5.62 -2.21
CA THR A 90 -4.49 5.13 -0.85
C THR A 90 -4.59 6.22 0.19
N GLU A 91 -5.15 5.89 1.36
CA GLU A 91 -5.26 6.80 2.50
C GLU A 91 -5.39 5.99 3.80
N VAL A 92 -5.00 6.56 4.94
CA VAL A 92 -5.10 5.85 6.23
C VAL A 92 -6.52 5.91 6.80
N THR A 93 -7.26 6.99 6.50
CA THR A 93 -8.65 7.16 6.92
C THR A 93 -9.52 7.67 5.79
N ALA A 94 -10.80 7.31 5.76
CA ALA A 94 -11.74 7.74 4.73
C ALA A 94 -12.14 9.22 4.90
N ASP A 95 -11.22 10.14 4.60
CA ASP A 95 -11.48 11.58 4.71
C ASP A 95 -12.30 12.12 3.53
N ALA A 96 -12.75 13.37 3.65
CA ALA A 96 -13.60 14.00 2.64
C ALA A 96 -12.93 14.07 1.25
N LYS A 97 -11.60 14.23 1.18
CA LYS A 97 -10.86 14.31 -0.08
C LYS A 97 -10.75 12.94 -0.73
N TYR A 98 -10.43 11.91 0.04
CA TYR A 98 -10.37 10.53 -0.41
C TYR A 98 -11.73 10.05 -0.93
N MET A 99 -12.78 10.30 -0.16
CA MET A 99 -14.15 9.92 -0.54
C MET A 99 -14.68 10.72 -1.73
N LYS A 100 -14.21 11.97 -1.92
CA LYS A 100 -14.50 12.72 -3.15
C LYS A 100 -13.89 12.03 -4.36
N LYS A 101 -12.60 11.67 -4.30
CA LYS A 101 -11.92 10.98 -5.39
C LYS A 101 -12.56 9.62 -5.70
N TRP A 102 -12.94 8.89 -4.66
CA TRP A 102 -13.68 7.63 -4.79
C TRP A 102 -14.98 7.76 -5.61
N ARG A 103 -15.75 8.83 -5.40
CA ARG A 103 -16.96 9.12 -6.19
C ARG A 103 -16.64 9.49 -7.64
N GLU A 104 -15.56 10.24 -7.87
CA GLU A 104 -15.10 10.61 -9.22
C GLU A 104 -14.73 9.35 -10.04
N GLU A 105 -14.21 8.31 -9.39
CA GLU A 105 -13.87 7.02 -10.01
C GLU A 105 -15.05 6.03 -10.05
N GLY A 106 -16.29 6.48 -9.80
CA GLY A 106 -17.48 5.64 -9.93
C GLY A 106 -17.76 4.69 -8.75
N CYS A 107 -17.28 5.06 -7.56
CA CYS A 107 -17.50 4.35 -6.30
C CYS A 107 -17.12 2.85 -6.34
N PRO A 108 -15.88 2.48 -6.72
CA PRO A 108 -15.42 1.09 -6.68
C PRO A 108 -15.44 0.52 -5.25
N ASP A 109 -15.17 -0.78 -5.08
CA ASP A 109 -14.97 -1.30 -3.73
C ASP A 109 -13.71 -0.64 -3.11
N ILE A 110 -13.85 -0.12 -1.89
CA ILE A 110 -12.69 0.31 -1.09
C ILE A 110 -12.27 -0.87 -0.23
N TYR A 111 -11.02 -1.28 -0.39
CA TYR A 111 -10.41 -2.33 0.41
C TYR A 111 -9.65 -1.73 1.58
N LYS A 112 -9.73 -2.37 2.74
CA LYS A 112 -8.80 -2.16 3.85
C LYS A 112 -7.73 -3.24 3.78
N ILE A 113 -6.49 -2.79 3.67
CA ILE A 113 -5.30 -3.63 3.77
C ILE A 113 -4.82 -3.55 5.22
N THR A 114 -4.68 -4.69 5.87
CA THR A 114 -4.13 -4.80 7.24
C THR A 114 -2.94 -5.74 7.20
N ILE A 115 -1.84 -5.35 7.84
CA ILE A 115 -0.60 -6.13 7.92
C ILE A 115 -0.31 -6.50 9.38
N ASP A 116 -0.03 -7.78 9.61
CA ASP A 116 0.53 -8.26 10.86
C ASP A 116 2.07 -8.05 10.84
N PRO A 117 2.63 -7.22 11.73
CA PRO A 117 4.06 -6.91 11.73
C PRO A 117 4.95 -8.09 12.17
N GLU A 118 4.39 -9.09 12.85
CA GLU A 118 5.11 -10.27 13.34
C GLU A 118 5.11 -11.38 12.30
N THR A 119 3.94 -11.70 11.75
CA THR A 119 3.77 -12.83 10.81
C THR A 119 3.85 -12.43 9.33
N LEU A 120 3.94 -11.12 9.05
CA LEU A 120 3.85 -10.52 7.71
C LEU A 120 2.56 -10.85 6.94
N LYS A 121 1.55 -11.44 7.59
CA LYS A 121 0.28 -11.78 6.96
C LYS A 121 -0.49 -10.53 6.59
N ILE A 122 -0.93 -10.47 5.34
CA ILE A 122 -1.73 -9.38 4.79
C ILE A 122 -3.18 -9.83 4.66
N LYS A 123 -4.08 -9.06 5.24
CA LYS A 123 -5.52 -9.21 5.07
C LYS A 123 -6.04 -8.09 4.19
N LYS A 124 -6.73 -8.46 3.11
CA LYS A 124 -7.45 -7.54 2.22
C LYS A 124 -8.95 -7.81 2.35
N GLU A 125 -9.68 -6.81 2.81
CA GLU A 125 -11.11 -6.91 3.11
C GLU A 125 -11.86 -5.71 2.56
N ILE A 126 -13.11 -5.89 2.11
CA ILE A 126 -13.92 -4.78 1.60
C ILE A 126 -14.39 -3.94 2.79
N ALA A 127 -13.94 -2.70 2.86
CA ALA A 127 -14.35 -1.72 3.86
C ALA A 127 -15.60 -0.94 3.43
N PHE A 128 -15.67 -0.60 2.13
CA PHE A 128 -16.85 0.02 1.53
C PHE A 128 -17.16 -0.70 0.23
N LYS A 129 -18.41 -1.14 0.10
CA LYS A 129 -18.88 -1.82 -1.09
C LYS A 129 -19.43 -0.81 -2.09
N LYS A 130 -19.18 -1.05 -3.37
CA LYS A 130 -19.82 -0.32 -4.47
C LYS A 130 -21.33 -0.33 -4.29
N PRO A 131 -21.99 0.84 -4.26
CA PRO A 131 -23.44 0.90 -4.22
C PRO A 131 -24.04 0.15 -5.40
N ARG A 132 -24.96 -0.78 -5.13
CA ARG A 132 -25.77 -1.43 -6.17
C ARG A 132 -27.11 -0.71 -6.21
N MET A 133 -27.47 -0.15 -7.36
CA MET A 133 -28.85 0.27 -7.59
C MET A 133 -29.63 -0.92 -8.14
N SER A 134 -30.67 -1.35 -7.42
CA SER A 134 -31.72 -2.20 -8.00
C SER A 134 -32.74 -1.29 -8.66
N LEU A 135 -32.87 -1.38 -9.98
CA LEU A 135 -34.03 -0.84 -10.67
C LEU A 135 -35.21 -1.73 -10.31
N ASN A 136 -35.99 -1.34 -9.30
CA ASN A 136 -37.34 -1.87 -9.19
C ASN A 136 -38.09 -1.29 -10.39
N THR A 137 -38.44 -2.13 -11.36
CA THR A 137 -39.38 -1.78 -12.43
C THR A 137 -40.65 -1.30 -11.75
N ILE A 138 -40.90 0.01 -11.83
CA ILE A 138 -42.21 0.57 -11.51
C ILE A 138 -43.03 0.28 -12.75
N ASP A 139 -43.85 -0.76 -12.69
CA ASP A 139 -44.93 -0.96 -13.65
C ASP A 139 -45.90 0.22 -13.46
N ILE A 140 -45.95 1.11 -14.47
CA ILE A 140 -46.94 2.19 -14.59
C ILE A 140 -48.05 1.71 -15.51
#